data_AF-A0A8H7RTP9-F1
#
_entry.id   AF-A0A8H7RTP9-F1
#
_cell.length_a   1.000
_cell.length_b   1.000
_cell.length_c   1.000
_cell.angle_alpha   90.00
_cell.angle_beta   90.00
_cell.angle_gamma   90.00
#
_symmetry.space_group_name_H-M   'P 1'
#
loop_
_entity.id
_entity.type
_entity.pdbx_description
1 polymer ?
#
loop_
_entity_poly.entity_id
_entity_poly.type
_entity_poly.pdbx_seq_one_letter_code
_entity_poly.pdbx_strand_id
1 'polypeptide(L)'
;MKTRSGGISKQRRQAPVFQGRVISKKKQKQLEKAVKLEKRLLHQKGYLEAPEEDMQDANALVPSQKQKVIVEISAEALKAAASGRGTTLGQPL
;
A
#
# COMPACT_ATOMS: atom_id res chain seq x y z
N MET A 1 27.78 52.52 16.71
CA MET A 1 28.87 51.51 16.64
C MET A 1 28.25 50.17 16.25
N LYS A 2 28.73 49.52 15.19
CA LYS A 2 28.26 48.19 14.71
C LYS A 2 29.15 47.10 15.30
N THR A 3 28.58 46.07 15.91
CA THR A 3 29.32 44.84 16.28
C THR A 3 28.60 43.56 15.84
N ARG A 4 29.11 43.04 14.72
CA ARG A 4 29.47 41.64 14.41
C ARG A 4 28.42 40.52 14.61
N SER A 5 27.90 40.12 13.44
CA SER A 5 27.44 38.79 13.01
C SER A 5 27.83 37.59 13.89
N GLY A 6 26.85 37.02 14.59
CA GLY A 6 26.88 35.64 15.05
C GLY A 6 26.62 34.71 13.86
N GLY A 7 27.68 34.12 13.31
CA GLY A 7 27.57 33.12 12.24
C GLY A 7 27.12 31.79 12.82
N ILE A 8 25.90 31.35 12.47
CA ILE A 8 25.44 29.98 12.69
C ILE A 8 26.34 29.07 11.86
N SER A 9 27.11 28.20 12.54
CA SER A 9 27.97 27.22 11.91
C SER A 9 27.11 26.28 11.07
N LYS A 10 27.26 26.35 9.75
CA LYS A 10 26.55 25.48 8.80
C LYS A 10 27.07 24.05 9.01
N GLN A 11 26.36 23.25 9.81
CA GLN A 11 26.56 21.81 9.86
C GLN A 11 26.55 21.28 8.41
N ARG A 12 27.64 20.63 8.02
CA ARG A 12 27.78 20.00 6.70
C ARG A 12 26.68 18.95 6.57
N ARG A 13 25.65 19.24 5.79
CA ARG A 13 24.60 18.26 5.45
C ARG A 13 25.28 17.11 4.71
N GLN A 14 25.17 15.90 5.25
CA GLN A 14 25.65 14.69 4.60
C GLN A 14 24.97 14.57 3.23
N ALA A 15 25.75 14.24 2.20
CA ALA A 15 25.23 14.09 0.85
C ALA A 15 24.19 12.95 0.82
N PRO A 16 23.09 13.08 0.05
CA PRO A 16 22.10 12.01 -0.05
C PRO A 16 22.73 10.72 -0.57
N VAL A 17 22.38 9.60 0.06
CA VAL A 17 22.89 8.24 -0.25
C VAL A 17 22.57 7.81 -1.68
N PHE A 18 21.53 8.39 -2.29
CA PHE A 18 21.13 8.09 -3.66
C PHE A 18 21.58 9.20 -4.61
N GLN A 19 22.59 8.90 -5.44
CA GLN A 19 23.13 9.80 -6.47
C GLN A 19 22.60 9.49 -7.88
N GLY A 20 21.49 8.74 -7.98
CA GLY A 20 20.88 8.39 -9.26
C GLY A 20 19.91 9.46 -9.77
N ARG A 21 19.81 9.62 -11.10
CA ARG A 21 18.70 10.37 -11.71
C ARG A 21 17.40 9.63 -11.40
N VAL A 22 16.54 10.23 -10.58
CA VAL A 22 15.23 9.66 -10.26
C VAL A 22 14.37 9.67 -11.52
N ILE A 23 14.01 8.48 -11.99
CA ILE A 23 13.13 8.31 -13.14
C ILE A 23 11.68 8.54 -12.67
N SER A 24 10.85 9.16 -13.50
CA SER A 24 9.44 9.33 -13.16
C SER A 24 8.74 7.97 -13.04
N LYS A 25 7.79 7.85 -12.12
CA LYS A 25 6.98 6.63 -11.93
C LYS A 25 6.35 6.12 -13.24
N LYS A 26 5.97 7.04 -14.14
CA LYS A 26 5.45 6.70 -15.47
C LYS A 26 6.50 6.00 -16.34
N LYS A 27 7.71 6.55 -16.41
CA LYS A 27 8.82 5.95 -17.17
C LYS A 27 9.26 4.62 -16.57
N GLN A 28 9.29 4.50 -15.25
CA GLN A 28 9.57 3.23 -14.56
C GLN A 28 8.57 2.15 -14.99
N LYS A 29 7.26 2.43 -14.91
CA LYS A 29 6.21 1.49 -15.35
C LYS A 29 6.31 1.11 -16.83
N GLN A 30 6.70 2.05 -17.69
CA GLN A 30 6.90 1.78 -19.12
C GLN A 30 8.06 0.81 -19.35
N LEU A 31 9.18 1.00 -18.63
CA LEU A 31 10.33 0.10 -18.69
C LEU A 31 9.98 -1.29 -18.16
N GLU A 32 9.32 -1.39 -17.00
CA GLU A 32 8.86 -2.66 -16.44
C GLU A 32 7.97 -3.43 -17.43
N LYS A 33 7.06 -2.71 -18.10
CA LYS A 33 6.19 -3.31 -19.13
C LYS A 33 6.98 -3.80 -20.35
N ALA A 34 7.93 -3.00 -20.83
CA ALA A 34 8.77 -3.36 -21.98
C ALA A 34 9.59 -4.62 -21.68
N VAL A 35 10.27 -4.66 -20.53
CA VAL A 35 11.05 -5.82 -20.08
C VAL A 35 10.18 -7.07 -19.96
N LYS A 36 8.95 -6.95 -19.42
CA LYS A 36 8.02 -8.09 -19.32
C LYS A 36 7.63 -8.64 -20.70
N LEU A 37 7.40 -7.77 -21.69
CA LEU A 37 7.06 -8.18 -23.05
C LEU A 37 8.24 -8.82 -23.78
N GLU A 38 9.44 -8.26 -23.63
CA GLU A 38 10.67 -8.83 -24.21
C GLU A 38 10.95 -10.23 -23.67
N LYS A 39 10.86 -10.42 -22.34
CA LYS A 39 10.99 -11.75 -21.72
C LYS A 39 9.98 -12.74 -22.31
N ARG A 40 8.71 -12.34 -22.40
CA ARG A 40 7.66 -13.20 -23.00
C ARG A 40 8.00 -13.58 -24.44
N LEU A 41 8.47 -12.64 -25.24
CA LEU A 41 8.86 -12.88 -26.63
C LEU A 41 10.07 -13.81 -26.72
N LEU A 42 11.06 -13.66 -25.84
CA LEU A 42 12.22 -14.55 -25.78
C LEU A 42 11.83 -15.98 -25.40
N HIS A 43 10.90 -16.16 -24.46
CA HIS A 43 10.33 -17.47 -24.15
C HIS A 43 9.57 -18.08 -25.33
N GLN A 44 8.74 -17.29 -26.02
CA GLN A 44 8.02 -17.75 -27.21
C GLN A 44 8.97 -18.22 -28.32
N LYS A 45 10.13 -17.59 -28.45
CA LYS A 45 11.16 -17.96 -29.41
C LYS A 45 12.05 -19.12 -28.94
N GLY A 46 11.86 -19.62 -27.71
CA GLY A 46 12.66 -20.71 -27.15
C GLY A 46 14.11 -20.34 -26.83
N TYR A 47 14.45 -19.04 -26.79
CA TYR A 47 15.80 -18.58 -26.41
C TYR A 47 16.03 -18.58 -24.91
N LEU A 48 14.95 -18.62 -24.13
CA LEU A 48 14.97 -18.80 -22.69
C LEU A 48 14.06 -19.98 -22.39
N GLU A 49 14.55 -20.95 -21.60
CA GLU A 49 13.70 -21.96 -20.98
C GLU A 49 12.51 -21.22 -20.34
N ALA A 50 11.30 -21.67 -20.67
CA ALA A 50 10.12 -21.12 -20.02
C ALA A 50 10.35 -21.25 -18.51
N PRO A 51 10.17 -20.18 -17.70
CA PRO A 51 10.09 -20.37 -16.26
C PRO A 51 9.02 -21.43 -16.08
N GLU A 52 9.43 -22.59 -15.55
CA GLU A 52 8.53 -23.66 -15.17
C GLU A 52 7.35 -22.99 -14.49
N GLU A 53 6.19 -23.07 -15.14
CA GLU A 53 4.91 -22.51 -14.73
C GLU A 53 5.04 -21.57 -13.53
N ASP A 54 5.34 -20.29 -13.76
CA ASP A 54 5.28 -19.26 -12.71
C ASP A 54 3.96 -19.51 -11.98
N MET A 55 4.05 -20.14 -10.80
CA MET A 55 2.90 -20.44 -9.97
C MET A 55 2.20 -19.10 -9.84
N GLN A 56 1.02 -18.98 -10.43
CA GLN A 56 0.19 -17.85 -10.12
C GLN A 56 -0.06 -18.00 -8.63
N ASP A 57 0.60 -17.18 -7.83
CA ASP A 57 0.34 -17.13 -6.40
C ASP A 57 -1.17 -17.08 -6.27
N ALA A 58 -1.76 -18.11 -5.65
CA ALA A 58 -3.21 -18.22 -5.50
C ALA A 58 -3.82 -16.94 -4.88
N ASN A 59 -2.98 -16.13 -4.22
CA ASN A 59 -3.29 -14.83 -3.64
C ASN A 59 -3.57 -13.70 -4.66
N ALA A 60 -3.13 -13.79 -5.91
CA ALA A 60 -3.44 -12.79 -6.95
C ALA A 60 -4.86 -12.96 -7.53
N LEU A 61 -5.47 -14.14 -7.33
CA LEU A 61 -6.82 -14.49 -7.77
C LEU A 61 -7.88 -14.30 -6.68
N VAL A 62 -7.48 -14.04 -5.42
CA VAL A 62 -8.44 -13.76 -4.37
C VAL A 62 -9.02 -12.38 -4.67
N PRO A 63 -10.31 -12.25 -5.06
CA PRO A 63 -10.94 -10.94 -5.08
C PRO A 63 -10.76 -10.40 -3.66
N SER A 64 -10.40 -9.12 -3.52
CA SER A 64 -10.35 -8.43 -2.23
C SER A 64 -11.77 -8.25 -1.65
N GLN A 65 -12.49 -9.37 -1.50
CA GLN A 65 -13.63 -9.51 -0.65
C GLN A 65 -13.08 -9.36 0.76
N LYS A 66 -13.10 -8.11 1.25
CA LYS A 66 -13.01 -7.85 2.69
C LYS A 66 -13.90 -8.89 3.36
N GLN A 67 -13.32 -9.83 4.10
CA GLN A 67 -14.07 -10.82 4.87
C GLN A 67 -15.03 -10.05 5.77
N LYS A 68 -16.31 -10.05 5.43
CA LYS A 68 -17.35 -9.48 6.29
C LYS A 68 -17.62 -10.53 7.35
N VAL A 69 -17.18 -10.29 8.57
CA VAL A 69 -17.59 -11.07 9.73
C VAL A 69 -19.03 -10.69 10.04
N ILE A 70 -19.97 -11.55 9.64
CA ILE A 70 -21.38 -11.41 10.00
C ILE A 70 -21.53 -12.12 11.34
N VAL A 71 -21.76 -11.35 12.41
CA VAL A 71 -22.07 -11.89 13.74
C VAL A 71 -23.58 -11.86 13.90
N GLU A 72 -24.19 -13.01 14.15
CA GLU A 72 -25.59 -13.09 14.54
C GLU A 72 -25.71 -12.65 16.01
N ILE A 73 -26.32 -11.48 16.22
CA ILE A 73 -26.55 -10.94 17.57
C ILE A 73 -27.93 -11.43 18.03
N SER A 74 -27.99 -12.01 19.24
CA SER A 74 -29.26 -12.46 19.81
C SER A 74 -30.24 -11.30 20.03
N ALA A 75 -31.52 -11.57 19.82
CA ALA A 75 -32.57 -10.55 19.93
C ALA A 75 -32.66 -9.94 21.34
N GLU A 76 -32.29 -10.69 22.38
CA GLU A 76 -32.25 -10.22 23.76
C GLU A 76 -31.14 -9.18 23.98
N ALA A 77 -29.94 -9.41 23.42
CA ALA A 77 -28.84 -8.47 23.50
C ALA A 77 -29.13 -7.17 22.73
N LEU A 78 -29.80 -7.27 21.57
CA LEU A 78 -30.26 -6.09 20.82
C LEU A 78 -31.28 -5.26 21.60
N LYS A 79 -32.24 -5.92 22.27
CA LYS A 79 -33.24 -5.24 23.10
C LYS A 79 -32.62 -4.58 24.33
N ALA A 80 -31.72 -5.28 25.03
CA ALA A 80 -31.02 -4.75 26.19
C ALA A 80 -30.15 -3.53 25.83
N ALA A 81 -29.45 -3.58 24.69
CA ALA A 81 -28.69 -2.46 24.16
C ALA A 81 -29.61 -1.28 23.80
N ALA A 82 -30.76 -1.53 23.19
CA ALA A 82 -31.73 -0.50 22.83
C ALA A 82 -32.44 0.15 24.04
N SER A 83 -32.49 -0.51 25.20
CA SER A 83 -33.10 0.02 26.44
C SER A 83 -32.13 0.76 27.38
N GLY A 84 -30.86 0.92 27.00
CA GLY A 84 -29.85 1.61 27.82
C GLY A 84 -30.08 3.13 27.93
N ARG A 85 -29.53 3.76 28.96
CA ARG A 85 -29.58 5.23 29.13
C ARG A 85 -28.85 5.91 27.97
N GLY A 86 -29.53 6.81 27.25
CA GLY A 86 -28.96 7.55 26.11
C GLY A 86 -29.19 6.92 24.73
N THR A 87 -30.01 5.86 24.63
CA THR A 87 -30.50 5.34 23.35
C THR A 87 -31.85 5.95 22.97
N THR A 88 -32.19 5.92 21.68
CA THR A 88 -33.38 6.57 21.10
C THR A 88 -34.73 6.04 21.62
N LEU A 89 -34.76 4.89 22.29
CA LEU A 89 -35.96 4.28 22.91
C LEU A 89 -35.85 4.14 24.44
N GLY A 90 -34.72 4.53 25.05
CA GLY A 90 -34.54 4.53 26.50
C GLY A 90 -35.27 5.72 27.13
N GLN A 91 -35.89 5.52 28.31
CA GLN A 91 -36.64 6.56 29.01
C GLN A 91 -35.80 7.84 29.19
N PRO A 92 -36.40 9.04 29.03
CA PRO A 92 -35.74 10.27 29.39
C PRO A 92 -35.48 10.29 30.90
N LEU A 93 -34.39 10.97 31.28
CA LEU A 93 -33.98 11.15 32.67
C LEU A 93 -35.04 11.84 33.53
#